data_AF-A0A915Z6B3-F1
#
_entry.id   AF-A0A915Z6B3-F1
#
_cell.length_a   1.000
_cell.length_b   1.000
_cell.length_c   1.000
_cell.angle_alpha   90.00
_cell.angle_beta   90.00
_cell.angle_gamma   90.00
#
_symmetry.space_group_name_H-M   'P 1'
#
loop_
_entity.id
_entity.type
_entity.pdbx_description
1 polymer ?
#
loop_
_entity_poly.entity_id
_entity_poly.type
_entity_poly.pdbx_seq_one_letter_code
_entity_poly.pdbx_strand_id
1 'polypeptide(L)'
;MHTPTNFDQTDHTGTLTRYDGASPLAGIPSRNDIVAEFDNGMTTILQQSLSGKQPIHFMPTEAKGGREYHSIRPFFDVEVPENYSPSSLKTILARILSVTLKNTTKFGVEDIRAFPLQGYYTEKKAYIRIRTWNHFDRYNALKAVREVSIRTVSDDLNCQYYYCKVAHEERLPLSSWAVLSNYLYEFIPDGTYLFRLSVDNYNPII
;
A
#
# COMPACT_ATOMS: atom_id res chain seq x y z
N MET A 1 46.35 -23.11 26.79
CA MET A 1 45.71 -21.92 27.38
C MET A 1 44.46 -21.63 26.58
N HIS A 2 43.29 -21.94 27.14
CA HIS A 2 42.00 -21.48 26.64
C HIS A 2 41.32 -20.80 27.82
N THR A 3 41.10 -19.49 27.71
CA THR A 3 40.37 -18.70 28.68
C THR A 3 38.88 -19.04 28.54
N PRO A 4 38.14 -19.38 29.61
CA PRO A 4 36.70 -19.43 29.54
C PRO A 4 36.16 -18.01 29.70
N THR A 5 35.40 -17.53 28.72
CA THR A 5 34.58 -16.33 28.85
C THR A 5 33.38 -16.70 29.71
N ASN A 6 33.39 -16.23 30.96
CA ASN A 6 32.30 -16.34 31.90
C ASN A 6 31.16 -15.45 31.39
N PHE A 7 30.04 -16.05 30.97
CA PHE A 7 28.79 -15.30 30.78
C PHE A 7 28.13 -15.22 32.16
N ASP A 8 28.23 -14.05 32.77
CA ASP A 8 27.59 -13.72 34.03
C ASP A 8 26.07 -13.63 33.79
N GLN A 9 25.34 -14.69 34.13
CA GLN A 9 23.87 -14.70 34.13
C GLN A 9 23.38 -13.96 35.37
N THR A 10 23.28 -12.64 35.27
CA THR A 10 22.51 -11.88 36.25
C THR A 10 21.02 -12.11 35.98
N ASP A 11 20.40 -12.75 36.96
CA ASP A 11 19.05 -13.29 37.00
C ASP A 11 17.99 -12.19 36.83
N HIS A 12 17.29 -12.18 35.68
CA HIS A 12 16.14 -11.31 35.45
C HIS A 12 14.94 -12.17 35.05
N THR A 13 14.07 -12.40 36.04
CA THR A 13 12.83 -13.15 35.97
C THR A 13 11.79 -12.43 35.09
N GLY A 14 11.65 -12.86 33.84
CA GLY A 14 10.56 -12.47 32.94
C GLY A 14 9.82 -13.69 32.40
N THR A 15 8.52 -13.80 32.69
CA THR A 15 7.68 -14.96 32.34
C THR A 15 6.97 -14.75 31.00
N LEU A 16 7.19 -15.58 29.99
CA LEU A 16 6.41 -15.60 28.74
C LEU A 16 6.03 -17.03 28.32
N THR A 17 4.81 -17.17 27.75
CA THR A 17 4.11 -18.44 27.45
C THR A 17 4.46 -19.03 26.08
N ARG A 18 4.44 -20.36 25.96
CA ARG A 18 4.63 -21.10 24.69
C ARG A 18 3.44 -20.96 23.73
N TYR A 19 3.68 -21.22 22.44
CA TYR A 19 2.66 -21.32 21.39
C TYR A 19 1.64 -22.46 21.61
N ASP A 20 1.95 -23.43 22.48
CA ASP A 20 1.07 -24.54 22.92
C ASP A 20 0.35 -24.26 24.25
N GLY A 21 0.56 -23.09 24.87
CA GLY A 21 -0.01 -22.70 26.16
C GLY A 21 0.59 -23.40 27.39
N ALA A 22 1.61 -24.25 27.25
CA ALA A 22 2.27 -24.93 28.37
C ALA A 22 3.59 -24.25 28.76
N SER A 23 3.92 -24.29 30.05
CA SER A 23 5.07 -23.74 30.81
C SER A 23 6.24 -23.02 30.09
N PRO A 24 6.74 -21.87 30.64
CA PRO A 24 7.88 -21.11 30.11
C PRO A 24 9.18 -21.93 29.99
N LEU A 25 9.99 -21.63 28.98
CA LEU A 25 11.37 -22.12 28.88
C LEU A 25 12.30 -21.15 29.61
N ALA A 26 12.90 -21.58 30.71
CA ALA A 26 13.91 -20.80 31.42
C ALA A 26 15.17 -20.62 30.54
N GLY A 27 15.71 -19.41 30.48
CA GLY A 27 17.00 -19.11 29.85
C GLY A 27 16.97 -18.61 28.40
N ILE A 28 15.81 -18.34 27.81
CA ILE A 28 15.70 -17.71 26.47
C ILE A 28 15.20 -16.27 26.64
N PRO A 29 15.94 -15.24 26.17
CA PRO A 29 15.50 -13.86 26.26
C PRO A 29 14.22 -13.62 25.46
N SER A 30 13.28 -12.85 26.02
CA SER A 30 12.04 -12.49 25.31
C SER A 30 12.34 -11.53 24.17
N ARG A 31 11.37 -11.34 23.26
CA ARG A 31 11.48 -10.30 22.21
C ARG A 31 11.80 -8.93 22.81
N ASN A 32 11.18 -8.58 23.94
CA ASN A 32 11.40 -7.29 24.59
C ASN A 32 12.80 -7.21 25.20
N ASP A 33 13.34 -8.31 25.73
CA ASP A 33 14.70 -8.34 26.29
C ASP A 33 15.74 -8.17 25.17
N ILE A 34 15.55 -8.87 24.04
CA ILE A 34 16.39 -8.71 22.84
C ILE A 34 16.29 -7.27 22.32
N VAL A 35 15.08 -6.71 22.19
CA VAL A 35 14.91 -5.33 21.74
C VAL A 35 15.61 -4.37 22.70
N ALA A 36 15.46 -4.52 24.01
CA ALA A 36 16.11 -3.65 25.00
C ALA A 36 17.64 -3.76 24.97
N GLU A 37 18.20 -4.96 24.78
CA GLU A 37 19.64 -5.20 24.68
C GLU A 37 20.24 -4.54 23.41
N PHE A 38 19.55 -4.67 22.28
CA PHE A 38 20.07 -4.23 20.98
C PHE A 38 19.49 -2.89 20.49
N ASP A 39 18.63 -2.23 21.27
CA ASP A 39 18.02 -0.95 20.88
C ASP A 39 19.09 0.11 20.62
N ASN A 40 20.21 0.10 21.35
CA ASN A 40 21.29 1.07 21.22
C ASN A 40 20.81 2.55 21.26
N GLY A 41 19.68 2.82 21.91
CA GLY A 41 19.05 4.15 21.97
C GLY A 41 18.24 4.54 20.73
N MET A 42 18.08 3.64 19.75
CA MET A 42 17.34 3.89 18.51
C MET A 42 15.87 4.19 18.77
N THR A 43 15.23 3.54 19.75
CA THR A 43 13.85 3.84 20.13
C THR A 43 13.71 5.26 20.65
N THR A 44 14.67 5.74 21.46
CA THR A 44 14.67 7.12 21.96
C THR A 44 14.86 8.14 20.83
N ILE A 45 15.76 7.86 19.89
CA ILE A 45 15.98 8.71 18.70
C ILE A 45 14.72 8.77 17.84
N LEU A 46 14.06 7.62 17.62
CA LEU A 46 12.80 7.57 16.88
C LEU A 46 11.73 8.38 17.62
N GLN A 47 11.54 8.18 18.92
CA GLN A 47 10.55 8.93 19.71
C GLN A 47 10.79 10.44 19.71
N GLN A 48 12.04 10.88 19.81
CA GLN A 48 12.40 12.30 19.66
C GLN A 48 12.08 12.83 18.27
N SER A 49 12.40 12.06 17.22
CA SER A 49 12.09 12.42 15.84
C SER A 49 10.57 12.54 15.62
N LEU A 50 9.78 11.59 16.16
CA LEU A 50 8.33 11.60 16.10
C LEU A 50 7.73 12.80 16.85
N SER A 51 8.21 13.07 18.07
CA SER A 51 7.78 14.22 18.89
C SER A 51 8.08 15.56 18.22
N GLY A 52 9.28 15.67 17.63
CA GLY A 52 9.71 16.85 16.87
C GLY A 52 9.14 16.95 15.46
N LYS A 53 8.32 15.97 15.03
CA LYS A 53 7.81 15.83 13.64
C LYS A 53 8.93 15.93 12.58
N GLN A 54 10.11 15.42 12.92
CA GLN A 54 11.25 15.39 12.03
C GLN A 54 11.03 14.34 10.92
N PRO A 55 11.64 14.52 9.74
CA PRO A 55 11.66 13.47 8.74
C PRO A 55 12.29 12.19 9.28
N ILE A 56 11.71 11.04 8.97
CA ILE A 56 12.18 9.73 9.45
C ILE A 56 12.52 8.81 8.28
N HIS A 57 13.57 8.02 8.45
CA HIS A 57 13.86 6.90 7.57
C HIS A 57 12.94 5.73 7.94
N PHE A 58 12.18 5.25 6.98
CA PHE A 58 11.18 4.22 7.19
C PHE A 58 11.18 3.24 6.03
N MET A 59 11.04 1.96 6.37
CA MET A 59 10.80 0.91 5.39
C MET A 59 9.42 0.32 5.69
N PRO A 60 8.42 0.52 4.82
CA PRO A 60 7.10 -0.04 5.04
C PRO A 60 7.13 -1.56 5.01
N THR A 61 6.45 -2.17 5.97
CA THR A 61 6.17 -3.61 6.01
C THR A 61 4.78 -3.93 5.45
N GLU A 62 3.86 -2.96 5.50
CA GLU A 62 2.50 -3.05 4.97
C GLU A 62 2.05 -1.66 4.49
N ALA A 63 1.25 -1.61 3.42
CA ALA A 63 0.63 -0.37 2.93
C ALA A 63 -0.88 -0.57 2.78
N LYS A 64 -1.66 0.43 3.23
CA LYS A 64 -3.12 0.45 3.09
C LYS A 64 -3.54 1.81 2.59
N GLY A 65 -4.51 1.84 1.67
CA GLY A 65 -5.13 3.09 1.26
C GLY A 65 -6.02 3.64 2.37
N GLY A 66 -5.81 4.91 2.75
CA GLY A 66 -6.63 5.62 3.73
C GLY A 66 -8.00 6.03 3.17
N ARG A 67 -8.87 6.57 4.04
CA ARG A 67 -10.20 7.10 3.66
C ARG A 67 -10.17 8.58 3.26
N GLU A 68 -9.00 9.21 3.20
CA GLU A 68 -8.86 10.66 3.08
C GLU A 68 -8.93 11.17 1.64
N TYR A 69 -9.36 12.42 1.51
CA TYR A 69 -9.71 13.10 0.25
C TYR A 69 -8.51 13.40 -0.67
N HIS A 70 -7.27 13.24 -0.18
CA HIS A 70 -6.02 13.45 -0.92
C HIS A 70 -5.36 12.14 -1.38
N SER A 71 -6.11 11.03 -1.33
CA SER A 71 -5.62 9.72 -1.77
C SER A 71 -5.40 9.67 -3.28
N ILE A 72 -4.43 8.86 -3.71
CA ILE A 72 -4.31 8.46 -5.11
C ILE A 72 -5.61 7.79 -5.54
N ARG A 73 -6.22 8.32 -6.61
CA ARG A 73 -7.50 7.83 -7.10
C ARG A 73 -7.34 6.43 -7.69
N PRO A 74 -8.07 5.41 -7.18
CA PRO A 74 -8.06 4.08 -7.76
C PRO A 74 -8.49 4.14 -9.23
N PHE A 75 -7.92 3.28 -10.06
CA PHE A 75 -8.23 3.28 -11.48
C PHE A 75 -8.25 1.87 -12.07
N PHE A 76 -8.84 1.77 -13.26
CA PHE A 76 -8.71 0.62 -14.14
C PHE A 76 -8.73 1.06 -15.59
N ASP A 77 -8.20 0.22 -16.47
CA ASP A 77 -8.04 0.54 -17.88
C ASP A 77 -8.93 -0.37 -18.72
N VAL A 78 -9.49 0.20 -19.78
CA VAL A 78 -10.37 -0.46 -20.74
C VAL A 78 -9.67 -0.49 -22.09
N GLU A 79 -9.60 -1.66 -22.70
CA GLU A 79 -9.06 -1.79 -24.06
C GLU A 79 -10.04 -1.14 -25.04
N VAL A 80 -9.54 -0.27 -25.93
CA VAL A 80 -10.35 0.29 -27.01
C VAL A 80 -10.39 -0.76 -28.13
N PRO A 81 -11.55 -1.37 -28.41
CA PRO A 81 -11.63 -2.36 -29.47
C PRO A 81 -11.48 -1.70 -30.85
N GLU A 82 -10.95 -2.42 -31.83
CA GLU A 82 -10.66 -1.87 -33.17
C GLU A 82 -11.90 -1.31 -33.89
N ASN A 83 -13.09 -1.82 -33.56
CA ASN A 83 -14.36 -1.38 -34.11
C ASN A 83 -14.97 -0.14 -33.43
N TYR A 84 -14.31 0.42 -32.40
CA TYR A 84 -14.77 1.62 -31.70
C TYR A 84 -13.76 2.76 -31.85
N SER A 85 -14.27 3.97 -32.04
CA SER A 85 -13.46 5.17 -31.79
C SER A 85 -13.30 5.36 -30.27
N PRO A 86 -12.16 5.91 -29.80
CA PRO A 86 -11.99 6.23 -28.38
C PRO A 86 -13.13 7.12 -27.86
N SER A 87 -13.59 8.09 -28.65
CA SER A 87 -14.68 9.00 -28.28
C SER A 87 -16.02 8.28 -28.07
N SER A 88 -16.39 7.36 -28.95
CA SER A 88 -17.67 6.64 -28.82
C SER A 88 -17.65 5.71 -27.61
N LEU A 89 -16.53 5.03 -27.37
CA LEU A 89 -16.36 4.19 -26.19
C LEU A 89 -16.41 5.01 -24.90
N LYS A 90 -15.80 6.20 -24.85
CA LYS A 90 -15.92 7.11 -23.69
C LYS A 90 -17.37 7.49 -23.40
N THR A 91 -18.17 7.80 -24.43
CA THR A 91 -19.59 8.14 -24.23
C THR A 91 -20.37 6.95 -23.65
N ILE A 92 -20.10 5.73 -24.13
CA ILE A 92 -20.72 4.50 -23.61
C ILE A 92 -20.33 4.28 -22.15
N LEU A 93 -19.02 4.35 -21.85
CA LEU A 93 -18.49 4.19 -20.50
C LEU A 93 -19.06 5.25 -19.56
N ALA A 94 -19.07 6.53 -19.94
CA ALA A 94 -19.64 7.60 -19.14
C ALA A 94 -21.11 7.33 -18.81
N ARG A 95 -21.92 6.87 -19.77
CA ARG A 95 -23.33 6.53 -19.54
C ARG A 95 -23.49 5.40 -18.52
N ILE A 96 -22.73 4.32 -18.66
CA ILE A 96 -22.75 3.19 -17.72
C ILE A 96 -22.38 3.67 -16.32
N LEU A 97 -21.24 4.36 -16.21
CA LEU A 97 -20.69 4.82 -14.94
C LEU A 97 -21.61 5.84 -14.25
N SER A 98 -22.24 6.76 -15.00
CA SER A 98 -23.21 7.71 -14.45
C SER A 98 -24.42 7.00 -13.82
N VAL A 99 -24.92 5.93 -14.46
CA VAL A 99 -26.02 5.13 -13.91
C VAL A 99 -25.58 4.36 -12.66
N THR A 100 -24.40 3.72 -12.71
CA THR A 100 -23.89 2.90 -11.62
C THR A 100 -23.49 3.71 -10.38
N LEU A 101 -22.77 4.81 -10.57
CA LEU A 101 -22.19 5.60 -9.47
C LEU A 101 -23.13 6.71 -8.98
N LYS A 102 -24.19 7.02 -9.73
CA LYS A 102 -25.22 8.03 -9.43
C LYS A 102 -24.67 9.46 -9.25
N ASN A 103 -23.41 9.69 -9.59
CA ASN A 103 -22.74 10.98 -9.50
C ASN A 103 -21.58 11.03 -10.49
N THR A 104 -21.58 12.03 -11.37
CA THR A 104 -20.57 12.24 -12.40
C THR A 104 -19.22 12.72 -11.86
N THR A 105 -19.17 13.29 -10.65
CA THR A 105 -17.90 13.73 -10.04
C THR A 105 -17.10 12.58 -9.44
N LYS A 106 -17.71 11.39 -9.31
CA LYS A 106 -17.06 10.20 -8.73
C LYS A 106 -16.11 9.49 -9.68
N PHE A 107 -16.06 9.87 -10.94
CA PHE A 107 -15.16 9.26 -11.90
C PHE A 107 -14.58 10.26 -12.90
N GLY A 108 -13.40 9.93 -13.42
CA GLY A 108 -12.73 10.63 -14.50
C GLY A 108 -12.37 9.64 -15.60
N VAL A 109 -12.27 10.13 -16.84
CA VAL A 109 -12.00 9.32 -18.02
C VAL A 109 -10.83 9.95 -18.79
N GLU A 110 -9.74 9.20 -18.94
CA GLU A 110 -8.48 9.66 -19.54
C GLU A 110 -8.10 8.76 -20.73
N ASP A 111 -7.49 9.33 -21.76
CA ASP A 111 -6.85 8.53 -22.83
C ASP A 111 -5.42 8.19 -22.41
N ILE A 112 -5.04 6.92 -22.53
CA ILE A 112 -3.67 6.48 -22.32
C ILE A 112 -3.20 5.61 -23.48
N ARG A 113 -1.87 5.51 -23.66
CA ARG A 113 -1.25 4.52 -24.52
C ARG A 113 -0.29 3.65 -23.73
N ALA A 114 -0.49 2.33 -23.79
CA ALA A 114 0.28 1.35 -23.03
C ALA A 114 0.57 0.11 -23.88
N PHE A 115 1.56 -0.68 -23.47
CA PHE A 115 1.79 -1.99 -24.07
C PHE A 115 0.74 -2.98 -23.53
N PRO A 116 0.12 -3.79 -24.40
CA PRO A 116 -0.80 -4.83 -23.95
C PRO A 116 -0.10 -5.84 -23.05
N LEU A 117 -0.81 -6.30 -22.01
CA LEU A 117 -0.30 -7.37 -21.11
C LEU A 117 -0.27 -8.74 -21.79
N GLN A 118 -1.15 -8.96 -22.78
CA GLN A 118 -1.28 -10.23 -23.48
C GLN A 118 -0.80 -10.09 -24.92
N GLY A 119 0.17 -10.92 -25.30
CA GLY A 119 0.78 -10.93 -26.64
C GLY A 119 2.05 -10.06 -26.72
N TYR A 120 2.84 -10.27 -27.77
CA TYR A 120 4.04 -9.49 -28.03
C TYR A 120 3.72 -8.37 -29.02
N TYR A 121 3.83 -7.13 -28.57
CA TYR A 121 3.59 -5.93 -29.39
C TYR A 121 4.78 -4.99 -29.29
N THR A 122 5.23 -4.51 -30.44
CA THR A 122 6.29 -3.49 -30.55
C THR A 122 5.75 -2.06 -30.38
N GLU A 123 4.44 -1.88 -30.46
CA GLU A 123 3.76 -0.59 -30.37
C GLU A 123 2.76 -0.53 -29.21
N LYS A 124 2.54 0.69 -28.69
CA LYS A 124 1.54 0.94 -27.65
C LYS A 124 0.13 1.02 -28.25
N LYS A 125 -0.81 0.29 -27.67
CA LYS A 125 -2.24 0.38 -27.98
C LYS A 125 -2.92 1.50 -27.20
N ALA A 126 -4.07 1.95 -27.70
CA ALA A 126 -4.92 2.93 -27.03
C ALA A 126 -5.79 2.25 -25.97
N TYR A 127 -5.87 2.87 -24.79
CA TYR A 127 -6.72 2.46 -23.69
C TYR A 127 -7.45 3.67 -23.12
N ILE A 128 -8.58 3.42 -22.48
CA ILE A 128 -9.29 4.42 -21.69
C ILE A 128 -9.09 4.08 -20.22
N ARG A 129 -8.48 5.01 -19.47
CA ARG A 129 -8.33 4.91 -18.03
C ARG A 129 -9.53 5.52 -17.33
N ILE A 130 -10.16 4.76 -16.47
CA ILE A 130 -11.25 5.20 -15.59
C ILE A 130 -10.67 5.38 -14.19
N ARG A 131 -10.60 6.62 -13.73
CA ARG A 131 -10.28 6.94 -12.32
C ARG A 131 -11.56 7.04 -11.54
N THR A 132 -11.58 6.52 -10.31
CA THR A 132 -12.73 6.59 -9.42
C THR A 132 -12.37 7.27 -8.11
N TRP A 133 -13.40 7.75 -7.41
CA TRP A 133 -13.24 8.48 -6.16
C TRP A 133 -12.64 7.63 -5.04
N ASN A 134 -13.05 6.37 -4.93
CA ASN A 134 -12.54 5.41 -3.96
C ASN A 134 -12.58 3.98 -4.51
N HIS A 135 -12.12 3.03 -3.70
CA HIS A 135 -12.02 1.62 -4.08
C HIS A 135 -13.38 0.92 -4.21
N PHE A 136 -14.41 1.36 -3.50
CA PHE A 136 -15.78 0.85 -3.67
C PHE A 136 -16.38 1.30 -5.00
N ASP A 137 -16.21 2.58 -5.36
CA ASP A 137 -16.64 3.12 -6.64
C ASP A 137 -15.89 2.43 -7.80
N ARG A 138 -14.58 2.15 -7.64
CA ARG A 138 -13.80 1.32 -8.59
C ARG A 138 -14.43 -0.05 -8.80
N TYR A 139 -14.73 -0.75 -7.72
CA TYR A 139 -15.32 -2.09 -7.77
C TYR A 139 -16.66 -2.09 -8.50
N ASN A 140 -17.56 -1.17 -8.13
CA ASN A 140 -18.88 -1.06 -8.77
C ASN A 140 -18.77 -0.70 -10.25
N ALA A 141 -17.88 0.25 -10.59
CA ALA A 141 -17.61 0.65 -11.96
C ALA A 141 -17.06 -0.51 -12.81
N LEU A 142 -16.04 -1.20 -12.30
CA LEU A 142 -15.42 -2.34 -12.98
C LEU A 142 -16.41 -3.48 -13.20
N LYS A 143 -17.23 -3.78 -12.18
CA LYS A 143 -18.30 -4.79 -12.28
C LYS A 143 -19.31 -4.42 -13.37
N ALA A 144 -19.82 -3.19 -13.38
CA ALA A 144 -20.80 -2.73 -14.37
C ALA A 144 -20.25 -2.74 -15.82
N VAL A 145 -18.97 -2.37 -16.01
CA VAL A 145 -18.32 -2.41 -17.34
C VAL A 145 -18.17 -3.85 -17.83
N ARG A 146 -17.87 -4.80 -16.94
CA ARG A 146 -17.79 -6.22 -17.30
C ARG A 146 -19.15 -6.85 -17.59
N GLU A 147 -20.20 -6.45 -16.88
CA GLU A 147 -21.57 -6.93 -17.13
C GLU A 147 -22.05 -6.62 -18.56
N VAL A 148 -21.56 -5.53 -19.17
CA VAL A 148 -21.84 -5.19 -20.58
C VAL A 148 -20.83 -5.80 -21.57
N SER A 149 -20.02 -6.76 -21.12
CA SER A 149 -19.01 -7.47 -21.93
C SER A 149 -17.92 -6.58 -22.55
N ILE A 150 -17.65 -5.41 -21.96
CA ILE A 150 -16.51 -4.57 -22.35
C ILE A 150 -15.24 -5.12 -21.69
N ARG A 151 -14.17 -5.28 -22.49
CA ARG A 151 -12.91 -5.85 -22.02
C ARG A 151 -12.12 -4.85 -21.16
N THR A 152 -11.84 -5.24 -19.92
CA THR A 152 -11.00 -4.48 -18.98
C THR A 152 -9.64 -5.14 -18.79
N VAL A 153 -8.59 -4.33 -18.63
CA VAL A 153 -7.21 -4.81 -18.42
C VAL A 153 -6.97 -5.22 -16.97
N SER A 154 -7.70 -4.65 -16.01
CA SER A 154 -7.71 -5.15 -14.63
C SER A 154 -8.55 -6.40 -14.55
N ASP A 155 -8.01 -7.46 -13.93
CA ASP A 155 -8.66 -8.71 -13.57
C ASP A 155 -9.19 -8.71 -12.11
N ASP A 156 -8.62 -7.86 -11.26
CA ASP A 156 -8.93 -7.75 -9.83
C ASP A 156 -10.28 -7.04 -9.53
N LEU A 157 -11.27 -7.83 -9.09
CA LEU A 157 -12.49 -7.31 -8.44
C LEU A 157 -12.29 -7.08 -6.94
N ASN A 158 -11.11 -7.35 -6.40
CA ASN A 158 -10.88 -7.19 -4.97
C ASN A 158 -10.67 -5.70 -4.63
N CYS A 159 -11.52 -5.19 -3.75
CA CYS A 159 -11.46 -3.81 -3.29
C CYS A 159 -10.31 -3.55 -2.31
N GLN A 160 -9.63 -4.59 -1.82
CA GLN A 160 -8.52 -4.50 -0.85
C GLN A 160 -7.15 -4.31 -1.51
N TYR A 161 -6.91 -4.83 -2.71
CA TYR A 161 -5.56 -4.87 -3.32
C TYR A 161 -5.27 -3.79 -4.37
N TYR A 162 -6.16 -2.80 -4.52
CA TYR A 162 -5.98 -1.72 -5.50
C TYR A 162 -4.70 -0.89 -5.25
N TYR A 163 -4.21 -0.85 -4.01
CA TYR A 163 -3.07 -0.01 -3.62
C TYR A 163 -1.76 -0.48 -4.27
N CYS A 164 -1.57 -1.77 -4.57
CA CYS A 164 -0.36 -2.25 -5.26
C CYS A 164 -0.28 -1.70 -6.69
N LYS A 165 -1.41 -1.73 -7.41
CA LYS A 165 -1.49 -1.19 -8.77
C LYS A 165 -1.26 0.32 -8.78
N VAL A 166 -1.89 0.99 -7.82
CA VAL A 166 -1.74 2.43 -7.61
C VAL A 166 -0.30 2.80 -7.26
N ALA A 167 0.32 2.10 -6.31
CA ALA A 167 1.71 2.33 -5.91
C ALA A 167 2.67 2.11 -7.08
N HIS A 168 2.48 1.07 -7.89
CA HIS A 168 3.30 0.84 -9.07
C HIS A 168 3.19 1.98 -10.09
N GLU A 169 1.98 2.46 -10.37
CA GLU A 169 1.76 3.58 -11.29
C GLU A 169 2.40 4.88 -10.78
N GLU A 170 2.25 5.17 -9.48
CA GLU A 170 2.85 6.35 -8.82
C GLU A 170 4.33 6.13 -8.46
N ARG A 171 4.92 4.99 -8.85
CA ARG A 171 6.32 4.61 -8.58
C ARG A 171 6.69 4.67 -7.09
N LEU A 172 5.76 4.27 -6.23
CA LEU A 172 5.94 4.18 -4.79
C LEU A 172 6.49 2.80 -4.42
N PRO A 173 7.77 2.68 -4.02
CA PRO A 173 8.31 1.42 -3.55
C PRO A 173 7.69 1.04 -2.21
N LEU A 174 6.91 -0.03 -2.19
CA LEU A 174 6.23 -0.54 -0.99
C LEU A 174 7.12 -1.41 -0.09
N SER A 175 8.35 -1.68 -0.51
CA SER A 175 9.30 -2.56 0.19
C SER A 175 10.72 -2.01 0.22
N SER A 176 10.87 -0.68 0.14
CA SER A 176 12.18 -0.03 0.16
C SER A 176 12.22 1.14 1.13
N TRP A 177 13.43 1.58 1.47
CA TRP A 177 13.63 2.72 2.34
C TRP A 177 13.13 4.01 1.69
N ALA A 178 12.39 4.78 2.49
CA ALA A 178 11.92 6.11 2.15
C ALA A 178 12.13 7.05 3.34
N VAL A 179 12.24 8.35 3.05
CA VAL A 179 12.14 9.41 4.04
C VAL A 179 10.70 9.89 4.08
N LEU A 180 10.05 9.73 5.22
CA LEU A 180 8.70 10.25 5.48
C LEU A 180 8.82 11.64 6.09
N SER A 181 8.07 12.60 5.56
CA SER A 181 7.92 13.93 6.14
C SER A 181 6.44 14.26 6.37
N ASN A 182 6.15 15.28 7.18
CA ASN A 182 4.79 15.80 7.42
C ASN A 182 3.72 14.70 7.58
N TYR A 183 4.05 13.68 8.38
CA TYR A 183 3.21 12.52 8.61
C TYR A 183 2.38 12.70 9.89
N LEU A 184 1.25 12.02 9.92
CA LEU A 184 0.55 11.65 11.13
C LEU A 184 0.95 10.21 11.49
N TYR A 185 1.01 9.89 12.77
CA TYR A 185 1.30 8.54 13.20
C TYR A 185 0.39 8.11 14.36
N GLU A 186 0.11 6.82 14.41
CA GLU A 186 -0.60 6.17 15.51
C GLU A 186 0.26 4.99 15.98
N PHE A 187 0.48 4.88 17.29
CA PHE A 187 1.10 3.71 17.89
C PHE A 187 0.01 2.73 18.33
N ILE A 188 0.07 1.51 17.80
CA ILE A 188 -0.87 0.44 18.10
C ILE A 188 -0.29 -0.39 19.27
N PRO A 189 -1.11 -0.84 20.24
CA PRO A 189 -0.63 -1.59 21.41
C PRO A 189 0.14 -2.89 21.12
N ASP A 190 0.12 -3.39 19.88
CA ASP A 190 0.89 -4.55 19.44
C ASP A 190 2.36 -4.22 19.06
N GLY A 191 2.76 -2.95 19.22
CA GLY A 191 4.09 -2.46 18.88
C GLY A 191 4.21 -1.93 17.46
N THR A 192 3.11 -1.76 16.73
CA THR A 192 3.11 -1.27 15.35
C THR A 192 2.94 0.25 15.29
N TYR A 193 3.72 0.91 14.44
CA TYR A 193 3.49 2.30 14.07
C TYR A 193 2.76 2.37 12.72
N LEU A 194 1.60 3.03 12.70
CA LEU A 194 0.88 3.35 11.47
C LEU A 194 1.15 4.79 11.08
N PHE A 195 1.82 5.00 9.94
CA PHE A 195 2.06 6.33 9.38
C PHE A 195 1.02 6.68 8.31
N ARG A 196 0.53 7.92 8.33
CA ARG A 196 -0.38 8.49 7.33
C ARG A 196 0.23 9.78 6.80
N LEU A 197 0.32 9.90 5.49
CA LEU A 197 0.95 11.04 4.82
C LEU A 197 0.44 11.19 3.39
N SER A 198 0.63 12.36 2.80
CA SER A 198 0.48 12.56 1.35
C SER A 198 1.59 11.81 0.60
N VAL A 199 1.31 11.43 -0.65
CA VAL A 199 2.28 10.83 -1.57
C VAL A 199 3.51 11.71 -1.75
N ASP A 200 3.31 13.03 -1.85
CA ASP A 200 4.40 13.99 -2.05
C ASP A 200 5.38 14.06 -0.86
N ASN A 201 4.97 13.54 0.30
CA ASN A 201 5.80 13.48 1.49
C ASN A 201 6.50 12.12 1.67
N TYR A 202 6.27 11.18 0.76
CA TYR A 202 6.93 9.88 0.70
C TYR A 202 8.10 9.99 -0.28
N ASN A 203 9.34 10.02 0.24
CA ASN A 203 10.54 10.23 -0.59
C ASN A 203 11.40 8.97 -0.63
N PRO A 204 11.29 8.13 -1.69
CA PRO A 204 12.15 6.98 -1.87
C PRO A 204 13.63 7.35 -1.90
N ILE A 205 14.49 6.51 -1.32
CA ILE A 205 15.96 6.72 -1.32
C ILE A 205 16.63 6.09 -2.55
N ILE A 206 15.84 5.50 -3.47
CA ILE A 206 16.32 4.76 -4.66
C ILE A 206 16.27 5.64 -5.91
#